data_AF-A0AAU2UD16-F1
#
_entry.id   AF-A0AAU2UD16-F1
#
_cell.length_a   1.000
_cell.length_b   1.000
_cell.length_c   1.000
_cell.angle_alpha   90.00
_cell.angle_beta   90.00
_cell.angle_gamma   90.00
#
_symmetry.space_group_name_H-M   'P 1'
#
loop_
_entity.id
_entity.type
_entity.pdbx_description
1 polymer ?
#
loop_
_entity_poly.entity_id
_entity_poly.type
_entity_poly.pdbx_seq_one_letter_code
_entity_poly.pdbx_strand_id
1 'polypeptide(L)'
;MTELIEKWAGVTAGAAPEEADPVVLECARLLAAEPDGEQAVLLTFGLVNMAPYVLGRRGADVERAVVDALGAAAEAMDEQCLQAGGCGHAAHPYTESLEEWDTDADGLLDAPDAEIPLAEWDGAEACPRNAAGWARTAADVILPGSTGGIPEIIPESHRRNIRSLGSVLNDYPNGDPFWDLEIHAVPPGGLSRAALAGYVVVAHANCWYAASGRIRQRSLLDDMIEGLESVLPLLPDEACAHGVGEHPALRSGSDEQASEGIHLQSPGGRTVLREEHEDGYGASLEAWTCTTFLRALAVEARDHLREAVDALFGTRETAHLDPVYLRPDGRLDISQLSERHVPFKNETASEEAALWAARRYERLGPDGPALDRTVLLLLMATAADSLELSYGIAREILGILRTTAATLPGGACDHADGHAPGHERTSDRVARIAHLYAPDAGPAPGPDSGQGFRSEVLTCPVHLAEVVAKGIAEIEEQFEEELEAEEERLAE
;
A
#
# COMPACT_ATOMS: atom_id res chain seq x y z
N MET A 1 48.56 6.18 -2.58
CA MET A 1 47.34 6.64 -1.89
C MET A 1 46.64 7.73 -2.69
N THR A 2 47.25 8.90 -2.93
CA THR A 2 46.65 9.98 -3.75
C THR A 2 46.10 9.53 -5.11
N GLU A 3 46.87 8.75 -5.89
CA GLU A 3 46.39 8.22 -7.18
C GLU A 3 45.23 7.22 -7.04
N LEU A 4 45.10 6.55 -5.89
CA LEU A 4 43.98 5.64 -5.61
C LEU A 4 42.73 6.43 -5.22
N ILE A 5 42.89 7.50 -4.44
CA ILE A 5 41.82 8.44 -4.06
C ILE A 5 41.22 9.09 -5.32
N GLU A 6 42.06 9.60 -6.22
CA GLU A 6 41.60 10.17 -7.49
C GLU A 6 40.81 9.16 -8.34
N LYS A 7 41.15 7.86 -8.26
CA LYS A 7 40.45 6.81 -9.00
C LYS A 7 39.14 6.39 -8.35
N TRP A 8 39.08 6.29 -7.02
CA TRP A 8 37.83 5.96 -6.34
C TRP A 8 36.78 7.06 -6.50
N ALA A 9 37.21 8.32 -6.68
CA ALA A 9 36.32 9.47 -6.84
C ALA A 9 35.50 9.35 -8.14
N GLY A 10 36.05 8.63 -9.13
CA GLY A 10 35.35 8.31 -10.38
C GLY A 10 34.40 7.12 -10.30
N VAL A 11 34.37 6.37 -9.19
CA VAL A 11 33.52 5.18 -9.03
C VAL A 11 32.12 5.61 -8.59
N THR A 12 31.23 5.76 -9.56
CA THR A 12 29.81 6.04 -9.34
C THR A 12 28.97 4.75 -9.44
N ALA A 13 27.72 4.79 -8.99
CA ALA A 13 26.80 3.65 -9.06
C ALA A 13 26.65 3.07 -10.50
N GLY A 14 26.80 3.90 -11.53
CA GLY A 14 26.70 3.50 -12.94
C GLY A 14 28.05 3.24 -13.63
N ALA A 15 29.15 3.19 -12.89
CA ALA A 15 30.49 2.99 -13.47
C ALA A 15 30.62 1.61 -14.15
N ALA A 16 31.44 1.55 -15.20
CA ALA A 16 31.68 0.32 -15.94
C ALA A 16 32.49 -0.69 -15.08
N PRO A 17 32.08 -1.97 -14.99
CA PRO A 17 32.76 -2.94 -14.12
C PRO A 17 34.25 -3.12 -14.40
N GLU A 18 34.66 -3.08 -15.67
CA GLU A 18 36.04 -3.19 -16.10
C GLU A 18 36.96 -2.07 -15.58
N GLU A 19 36.39 -0.92 -15.24
CA GLU A 19 37.10 0.25 -14.70
C GLU A 19 37.01 0.31 -13.17
N ALA A 20 35.82 0.01 -12.62
CA ALA A 20 35.53 0.17 -11.19
C ALA A 20 35.92 -1.04 -10.33
N ASP A 21 35.68 -2.29 -10.78
CA ASP A 21 36.01 -3.50 -10.00
C ASP A 21 37.49 -3.53 -9.57
N PRO A 22 38.49 -3.20 -10.42
CA PRO A 22 39.90 -3.18 -10.02
C PRO A 22 40.22 -2.17 -8.90
N VAL A 23 39.56 -1.01 -8.91
CA VAL A 23 39.77 0.05 -7.91
C VAL A 23 39.20 -0.39 -6.56
N VAL A 24 37.96 -0.86 -6.56
CA VAL A 24 37.26 -1.32 -5.35
C VAL A 24 38.00 -2.51 -4.72
N LEU A 25 38.40 -3.50 -5.53
CA LEU A 25 39.13 -4.67 -5.06
C LEU A 25 40.51 -4.31 -4.49
N GLU A 26 41.21 -3.33 -5.08
CA GLU A 26 42.48 -2.87 -4.54
C GLU A 26 42.31 -2.18 -3.19
N CYS A 27 41.29 -1.33 -3.03
CA CYS A 27 40.96 -0.71 -1.74
C CYS A 27 40.62 -1.77 -0.67
N ALA A 28 39.76 -2.73 -1.01
CA ALA A 28 39.39 -3.84 -0.12
C ALA A 28 40.62 -4.68 0.27
N ARG A 29 41.49 -5.00 -0.69
CA ARG A 29 42.73 -5.75 -0.45
C ARG A 29 43.69 -5.00 0.47
N LEU A 30 43.85 -3.70 0.28
CA LEU A 30 44.71 -2.86 1.12
C LEU A 30 44.16 -2.77 2.55
N LEU A 31 42.85 -2.55 2.70
CA LEU A 31 42.20 -2.49 4.01
C LEU A 31 42.27 -3.83 4.73
N ALA A 32 42.02 -4.94 4.05
CA ALA A 32 42.11 -6.28 4.65
C ALA A 32 43.53 -6.67 5.06
N ALA A 33 44.57 -6.11 4.43
CA ALA A 33 45.96 -6.38 4.78
C ALA A 33 46.40 -5.66 6.06
N GLU A 34 45.88 -4.45 6.30
CA GLU A 34 46.21 -3.60 7.45
C GLU A 34 44.92 -2.95 8.02
N PRO A 35 44.02 -3.75 8.63
CA PRO A 35 42.70 -3.27 9.09
C PRO A 35 42.76 -2.27 10.24
N ASP A 36 43.88 -2.21 10.98
CA ASP A 36 44.23 -1.24 12.02
C ASP A 36 45.37 -0.28 11.59
N GLY A 37 45.73 -0.29 10.31
CA GLY A 37 46.83 0.50 9.77
C GLY A 37 46.55 2.00 9.72
N GLU A 38 47.60 2.79 9.45
CA GLU A 38 47.51 4.27 9.39
C GLU A 38 46.50 4.79 8.35
N GLN A 39 46.19 3.98 7.33
CA GLN A 39 45.26 4.33 6.25
C GLN A 39 43.88 3.68 6.39
N ALA A 40 43.65 2.89 7.45
CA ALA A 40 42.44 2.08 7.57
C ALA A 40 41.16 2.93 7.61
N VAL A 41 41.17 4.05 8.34
CA VAL A 41 40.03 4.99 8.39
C VAL A 41 39.70 5.54 7.00
N LEU A 42 40.73 6.03 6.29
CA LEU A 42 40.56 6.61 4.97
C LEU A 42 40.06 5.57 3.93
N LEU A 43 40.66 4.38 3.93
CA LEU A 43 40.24 3.27 3.07
C LEU A 43 38.81 2.79 3.37
N THR A 44 38.40 2.82 4.65
CA THR A 44 37.03 2.49 5.06
C THR A 44 36.03 3.46 4.45
N PHE A 45 36.24 4.77 4.60
CA PHE A 45 35.35 5.77 4.00
C PHE A 45 35.39 5.72 2.47
N GLY A 46 36.54 5.45 1.86
CA GLY A 46 36.61 5.21 0.42
C GLY A 46 35.74 4.04 -0.05
N LEU A 47 35.71 2.93 0.69
CA LEU A 47 34.83 1.80 0.39
C LEU A 47 33.35 2.11 0.66
N VAL A 48 33.04 2.88 1.71
CA VAL A 48 31.68 3.35 2.01
C VAL A 48 31.16 4.23 0.87
N ASN A 49 31.96 5.19 0.39
CA ASN A 49 31.57 6.08 -0.70
C ASN A 49 31.38 5.33 -2.04
N MET A 50 32.07 4.19 -2.22
CA MET A 50 31.89 3.30 -3.38
C MET A 50 30.79 2.24 -3.19
N ALA A 51 30.19 2.12 -2.00
CA ALA A 51 29.17 1.11 -1.72
C ALA A 51 27.95 1.16 -2.66
N PRO A 52 27.45 2.32 -3.13
CA PRO A 52 26.40 2.38 -4.15
C PRO A 52 26.75 1.66 -5.45
N TYR A 53 28.02 1.68 -5.87
CA TYR A 53 28.49 0.86 -6.98
C TYR A 53 28.44 -0.63 -6.62
N VAL A 54 28.94 -1.02 -5.45
CA VAL A 54 28.98 -2.41 -5.00
C VAL A 54 27.57 -3.00 -4.87
N LEU A 55 26.57 -2.22 -4.46
CA LEU A 55 25.16 -2.62 -4.43
C LEU A 55 24.62 -3.07 -5.80
N GLY A 56 25.13 -2.50 -6.89
CA GLY A 56 24.82 -2.93 -8.26
C GLY A 56 25.52 -4.21 -8.71
N ARG A 57 26.44 -4.75 -7.90
CA ARG A 57 27.31 -5.91 -8.22
C ARG A 57 26.93 -7.18 -7.44
N ARG A 58 25.65 -7.34 -7.10
CA ARG A 58 25.12 -8.49 -6.36
C ARG A 58 25.61 -9.84 -6.91
N GLY A 59 26.20 -10.66 -6.06
CA GLY A 59 26.71 -11.99 -6.38
C GLY A 59 28.08 -12.03 -7.04
N ALA A 60 28.72 -10.87 -7.29
CA ALA A 60 30.08 -10.80 -7.81
C ALA A 60 31.12 -10.89 -6.69
N ASP A 61 32.36 -11.29 -7.03
CA ASP A 61 33.45 -11.43 -6.07
C ASP A 61 33.78 -10.13 -5.31
N VAL A 62 33.55 -8.97 -5.95
CA VAL A 62 33.76 -7.64 -5.34
C VAL A 62 32.87 -7.40 -4.13
N GLU A 63 31.63 -7.92 -4.14
CA GLU A 63 30.69 -7.75 -3.03
C GLU A 63 31.28 -8.35 -1.74
N ARG A 64 31.69 -9.62 -1.82
CA ARG A 64 32.23 -10.34 -0.66
C ARG A 64 33.56 -9.76 -0.19
N ALA A 65 34.45 -9.42 -1.13
CA ALA A 65 35.74 -8.83 -0.79
C ALA A 65 35.61 -7.52 -0.01
N VAL A 66 34.64 -6.66 -0.39
CA VAL A 66 34.37 -5.39 0.30
C VAL A 66 33.78 -5.64 1.68
N VAL A 67 32.76 -6.51 1.79
CA VAL A 67 32.12 -6.84 3.08
C VAL A 67 33.13 -7.43 4.06
N ASP A 68 33.96 -8.37 3.63
CA ASP A 68 34.99 -8.99 4.47
C ASP A 68 36.03 -7.95 4.94
N ALA A 69 36.45 -7.03 4.06
CA ALA A 69 37.40 -5.97 4.40
C ALA A 69 36.82 -4.96 5.39
N LEU A 70 35.57 -4.52 5.18
CA LEU A 70 34.87 -3.60 6.08
C LEU A 70 34.63 -4.23 7.46
N GLY A 71 34.22 -5.50 7.50
CA GLY A 71 34.03 -6.24 8.75
C GLY A 71 35.33 -6.35 9.54
N ALA A 72 36.42 -6.76 8.89
CA ALA A 72 37.74 -6.85 9.52
C ALA A 72 38.24 -5.49 10.05
N ALA A 73 38.05 -4.42 9.28
CA ALA A 73 38.40 -3.06 9.71
C ALA A 73 37.58 -2.62 10.92
N ALA A 74 36.27 -2.87 10.92
CA ALA A 74 35.39 -2.51 12.02
C ALA A 74 35.80 -3.23 13.33
N GLU A 75 36.10 -4.53 13.27
CA GLU A 75 36.58 -5.29 14.44
C GLU A 75 37.91 -4.75 14.97
N ALA A 76 38.87 -4.51 14.07
CA ALA A 76 40.21 -4.04 14.44
C ALA A 76 40.17 -2.62 15.06
N MET A 77 39.38 -1.71 14.50
CA MET A 77 39.21 -0.35 15.01
C MET A 77 38.49 -0.32 16.37
N ASP A 78 37.50 -1.18 16.59
CA ASP A 78 36.86 -1.33 17.90
C ASP A 78 37.85 -1.84 18.95
N GLU A 79 38.63 -2.88 18.61
CA GLU A 79 39.65 -3.41 19.50
C GLU A 79 40.70 -2.34 19.85
N GLN A 80 41.19 -1.59 18.85
CA GLN A 80 42.12 -0.48 19.06
C GLN A 80 41.52 0.57 20.02
N CYS A 81 40.25 0.91 19.83
CA CYS A 81 39.56 1.89 20.67
C CYS A 81 39.39 1.38 22.11
N LEU A 82 39.06 0.10 22.28
CA LEU A 82 38.97 -0.55 23.59
C LEU A 82 40.33 -0.58 24.31
N GLN A 83 41.41 -0.94 23.59
CA GLN A 83 42.76 -0.95 24.13
C GLN A 83 43.25 0.46 24.53
N ALA A 84 42.81 1.50 23.83
CA ALA A 84 43.09 2.90 24.16
C ALA A 84 42.27 3.45 25.35
N GLY A 85 41.31 2.67 25.88
CA GLY A 85 40.42 3.10 26.97
C GLY A 85 39.23 3.95 26.50
N GLY A 86 38.87 3.85 25.22
CA GLY A 86 37.81 4.63 24.56
C GLY A 86 38.34 5.82 23.74
N CYS A 87 37.45 6.43 22.93
CA CYS A 87 37.79 7.56 22.05
C CYS A 87 37.62 8.93 22.70
N GLY A 88 36.92 9.04 23.85
CA GLY A 88 36.71 10.30 24.56
C GLY A 88 35.67 11.24 23.94
N HIS A 89 35.04 10.88 22.82
CA HIS A 89 33.95 11.63 22.21
C HIS A 89 32.61 11.38 22.92
N ALA A 90 31.77 12.41 23.00
CA ALA A 90 30.43 12.29 23.59
C ALA A 90 29.44 11.55 22.66
N ALA A 91 29.64 11.67 21.35
CA ALA A 91 28.85 11.04 20.30
C ALA A 91 29.73 10.77 19.07
N HIS A 92 29.23 9.97 18.14
CA HIS A 92 29.88 9.72 16.85
C HIS A 92 28.93 10.16 15.73
N PRO A 93 29.38 10.92 14.73
CA PRO A 93 28.51 11.45 13.68
C PRO A 93 27.60 10.39 13.02
N TYR A 94 28.08 9.17 12.78
CA TYR A 94 27.29 8.12 12.12
C TYR A 94 25.97 7.79 12.85
N THR A 95 25.89 7.94 14.17
CA THR A 95 24.65 7.63 14.90
C THR A 95 23.57 8.67 14.66
N GLU A 96 23.95 9.94 14.47
CA GLU A 96 23.01 11.01 14.10
C GLU A 96 22.53 10.79 12.65
N SER A 97 23.43 10.43 11.73
CA SER A 97 23.06 10.08 10.36
C SER A 97 22.00 8.96 10.31
N LEU A 98 22.19 7.89 11.09
CA LEU A 98 21.22 6.77 11.14
C LEU A 98 19.79 7.20 11.55
N GLU A 99 19.62 8.31 12.28
CA GLU A 99 18.28 8.81 12.67
C GLU A 99 17.53 9.47 11.52
N GLU A 100 18.25 9.93 10.49
CA GLU A 100 17.75 10.75 9.38
C GLU A 100 17.58 9.98 8.07
N TRP A 101 17.99 8.70 8.02
CA TRP A 101 17.93 7.90 6.80
C TRP A 101 16.51 7.62 6.33
N ASP A 102 16.18 8.07 5.12
CA ASP A 102 14.95 7.68 4.44
C ASP A 102 15.08 6.30 3.78
N THR A 103 16.20 6.06 3.08
CA THR A 103 16.57 4.74 2.54
C THR A 103 17.97 4.36 2.97
N ASP A 104 18.24 3.05 3.07
CA ASP A 104 19.55 2.57 3.51
C ASP A 104 20.67 2.78 2.48
N ALA A 105 20.35 2.86 1.19
CA ALA A 105 21.30 3.16 0.13
C ALA A 105 21.66 4.64 0.08
N ASP A 106 20.67 5.54 0.18
CA ASP A 106 20.90 6.99 0.15
C ASP A 106 21.64 7.45 1.40
N GLY A 107 21.36 6.84 2.55
CA GLY A 107 22.04 7.15 3.80
C GLY A 107 23.55 6.92 3.78
N LEU A 108 24.07 6.07 2.87
CA LEU A 108 25.51 5.91 2.68
C LEU A 108 26.18 7.16 2.09
N LEU A 109 25.42 8.05 1.46
CA LEU A 109 25.91 9.32 0.91
C LEU A 109 26.17 10.37 2.00
N ASP A 110 25.67 10.17 3.22
CA ASP A 110 25.95 11.04 4.37
C ASP A 110 27.34 10.76 4.99
N ALA A 111 28.03 9.73 4.51
CA ALA A 111 29.38 9.42 4.96
C ALA A 111 30.36 10.56 4.60
N PRO A 112 31.33 10.86 5.48
CA PRO A 112 32.40 11.81 5.19
C PRO A 112 33.07 11.60 3.83
N ASP A 113 33.31 12.71 3.13
CA ASP A 113 33.95 12.68 1.82
C ASP A 113 35.43 12.28 1.92
N ALA A 114 35.73 11.07 1.46
CA ALA A 114 37.07 10.50 1.43
C ALA A 114 38.02 11.19 0.44
N GLU A 115 37.54 12.12 -0.39
CA GLU A 115 38.40 13.01 -1.19
C GLU A 115 39.10 14.07 -0.32
N ILE A 116 38.54 14.42 0.83
CA ILE A 116 39.13 15.38 1.77
C ILE A 116 40.26 14.68 2.54
N PRO A 117 41.47 15.27 2.63
CA PRO A 117 42.55 14.69 3.42
C PRO A 117 42.15 14.50 4.89
N LEU A 118 42.42 13.31 5.45
CA LEU A 118 42.05 12.96 6.84
C LEU A 118 42.54 13.97 7.90
N ALA A 119 43.63 14.69 7.63
CA ALA A 119 44.17 15.73 8.52
C ALA A 119 43.27 16.98 8.63
N GLU A 120 42.29 17.13 7.73
CA GLU A 120 41.35 18.26 7.66
C GLU A 120 39.99 17.93 8.28
N TRP A 121 39.76 16.69 8.70
CA TRP A 121 38.50 16.21 9.27
C TRP A 121 38.35 16.62 10.74
N ASP A 122 37.11 16.69 11.22
CA ASP A 122 36.88 16.82 12.66
C ASP A 122 37.41 15.57 13.40
N GLY A 123 37.89 15.74 14.64
CA GLY A 123 38.40 14.63 15.45
C GLY A 123 37.36 13.52 15.68
N ALA A 124 36.07 13.86 15.74
CA ALA A 124 34.98 12.89 15.85
C ALA A 124 34.74 12.14 14.54
N GLU A 125 34.88 12.81 13.39
CA GLU A 125 34.71 12.20 12.06
C GLU A 125 35.85 11.23 11.74
N ALA A 126 37.09 11.65 12.01
CA ALA A 126 38.31 10.84 11.83
C ALA A 126 38.48 9.75 12.90
N CYS A 127 37.57 9.65 13.87
CA CYS A 127 37.65 8.68 14.94
C CYS A 127 37.54 7.24 14.38
N PRO A 128 38.44 6.31 14.76
CA PRO A 128 38.33 4.90 14.36
C PRO A 128 36.98 4.26 14.70
N ARG A 129 36.36 4.66 15.82
CA ARG A 129 35.04 4.17 16.22
C ARG A 129 33.90 4.69 15.34
N ASN A 130 34.03 5.90 14.78
CA ASN A 130 33.09 6.43 13.81
C ASN A 130 33.22 5.66 12.48
N ALA A 131 34.46 5.47 12.01
CA ALA A 131 34.75 4.67 10.82
C ALA A 131 34.25 3.22 10.94
N ALA A 132 34.44 2.59 12.11
CA ALA A 132 33.93 1.25 12.39
C ALA A 132 32.39 1.17 12.33
N GLY A 133 31.69 2.21 12.81
CA GLY A 133 30.24 2.34 12.68
C GLY A 133 29.81 2.35 11.21
N TRP A 134 30.38 3.25 10.42
CA TRP A 134 30.14 3.32 8.97
C TRP A 134 30.49 2.02 8.24
N ALA A 135 31.58 1.36 8.61
CA ALA A 135 31.99 0.09 8.02
C ALA A 135 30.95 -1.01 8.23
N ARG A 136 30.41 -1.16 9.45
CA ARG A 136 29.34 -2.14 9.74
C ARG A 136 28.08 -1.80 8.97
N THR A 137 27.68 -0.54 8.99
CA THR A 137 26.49 -0.07 8.29
C THR A 137 26.60 -0.34 6.79
N ALA A 138 27.71 0.01 6.15
CA ALA A 138 27.92 -0.25 4.72
C ALA A 138 28.01 -1.76 4.42
N ALA A 139 28.68 -2.55 5.25
CA ALA A 139 28.74 -4.00 5.10
C ALA A 139 27.34 -4.64 5.19
N ASP A 140 26.49 -4.19 6.12
CA ASP A 140 25.10 -4.64 6.27
C ASP A 140 24.20 -4.15 5.14
N VAL A 141 24.40 -2.95 4.60
CA VAL A 141 23.67 -2.49 3.41
C VAL A 141 24.05 -3.31 2.16
N ILE A 142 25.34 -3.62 1.97
CA ILE A 142 25.82 -4.44 0.84
C ILE A 142 25.34 -5.89 0.98
N LEU A 143 25.58 -6.50 2.14
CA LEU A 143 25.22 -7.87 2.46
C LEU A 143 24.51 -7.92 3.83
N PRO A 144 23.16 -7.83 3.85
CA PRO A 144 22.37 -7.77 5.07
C PRO A 144 22.66 -8.92 6.04
N GLY A 145 22.87 -8.59 7.31
CA GLY A 145 23.18 -9.56 8.35
C GLY A 145 24.63 -10.06 8.37
N SER A 146 25.51 -9.53 7.49
CA SER A 146 26.94 -9.91 7.48
C SER A 146 27.72 -9.43 8.71
N THR A 147 27.23 -8.40 9.40
CA THR A 147 27.87 -7.84 10.58
C THR A 147 26.89 -7.61 11.73
N GLY A 148 27.40 -7.61 12.96
CA GLY A 148 26.69 -7.22 14.18
C GLY A 148 27.17 -5.88 14.73
N GLY A 149 26.61 -5.43 15.85
CA GLY A 149 27.06 -4.23 16.55
C GLY A 149 26.65 -2.90 15.91
N ILE A 150 25.64 -2.93 15.04
CA ILE A 150 24.93 -1.74 14.57
C ILE A 150 23.91 -1.36 15.67
N PRO A 151 23.78 -0.09 16.06
CA PRO A 151 22.83 0.30 17.11
C PRO A 151 21.38 0.18 16.61
N GLU A 152 20.45 -0.13 17.52
CA GLU A 152 18.99 -0.17 17.29
C GLU A 152 18.37 1.24 17.10
N ILE A 153 18.91 2.00 16.15
CA ILE A 153 18.42 3.33 15.79
C ILE A 153 17.51 3.18 14.59
N ILE A 154 16.20 3.31 14.81
CA ILE A 154 15.20 3.34 13.74
C ILE A 154 14.98 4.80 13.33
N PRO A 155 15.14 5.15 12.04
CA PRO A 155 14.89 6.49 11.53
C PRO A 155 13.53 7.05 11.97
N GLU A 156 13.44 8.35 12.20
CA GLU A 156 12.17 8.98 12.64
C GLU A 156 11.06 8.81 11.59
N SER A 157 11.40 8.87 10.30
CA SER A 157 10.45 8.60 9.20
C SER A 157 9.90 7.17 9.29
N HIS A 158 10.75 6.18 9.51
CA HIS A 158 10.34 4.77 9.67
C HIS A 158 9.47 4.56 10.91
N ARG A 159 9.82 5.16 12.07
CA ARG A 159 8.98 5.09 13.28
C ARG A 159 7.60 5.72 13.08
N ARG A 160 7.52 6.79 12.29
CA ARG A 160 6.24 7.41 11.91
C ARG A 160 5.43 6.47 11.02
N ASN A 161 6.05 5.87 10.01
CA ASN A 161 5.38 4.95 9.09
C ASN A 161 4.84 3.71 9.81
N ILE A 162 5.59 3.12 10.75
CA ILE A 162 5.13 2.00 11.58
C ILE A 162 3.86 2.39 12.35
N ARG A 163 3.86 3.58 12.97
CA ARG A 163 2.69 4.07 13.71
C ARG A 163 1.50 4.35 12.78
N SER A 164 1.74 4.97 11.63
CA SER A 164 0.69 5.31 10.66
C SER A 164 0.03 4.05 10.10
N LEU A 165 0.83 3.12 9.56
CA LEU A 165 0.33 1.85 9.04
C LEU A 165 -0.33 1.01 10.13
N GLY A 166 0.24 0.96 11.34
CA GLY A 166 -0.40 0.28 12.46
C GLY A 166 -1.79 0.86 12.79
N SER A 167 -1.97 2.16 12.66
CA SER A 167 -3.28 2.82 12.80
C SER A 167 -4.23 2.50 11.63
N VAL A 168 -3.77 2.63 10.39
CA VAL A 168 -4.56 2.38 9.18
C VAL A 168 -5.02 0.93 9.10
N LEU A 169 -4.10 -0.02 9.24
CA LEU A 169 -4.37 -1.45 9.08
C LEU A 169 -5.24 -2.03 10.19
N ASN A 170 -5.37 -1.34 11.32
CA ASN A 170 -6.32 -1.67 12.39
C ASN A 170 -7.64 -0.89 12.30
N ASP A 171 -7.91 -0.16 11.20
CA ASP A 171 -9.13 0.63 10.98
C ASP A 171 -9.32 1.77 12.00
N TYR A 172 -8.20 2.29 12.53
CA TYR A 172 -8.14 3.46 13.41
C TYR A 172 -7.16 4.52 12.86
N PRO A 173 -7.36 5.02 11.63
CA PRO A 173 -6.45 5.96 11.00
C PRO A 173 -6.42 7.30 11.75
N ASN A 174 -5.21 7.84 11.95
CA ASN A 174 -4.99 9.17 12.52
C ASN A 174 -4.83 10.27 11.44
N GLY A 175 -5.09 9.91 10.18
CA GLY A 175 -4.90 10.73 8.99
C GLY A 175 -5.67 10.15 7.81
N ASP A 176 -5.25 10.49 6.60
CA ASP A 176 -5.81 9.95 5.36
C ASP A 176 -5.06 8.67 4.98
N PRO A 177 -5.74 7.50 5.00
CA PRO A 177 -5.15 6.22 4.66
C PRO A 177 -4.53 6.14 3.26
N PHE A 178 -4.97 6.98 2.31
CA PHE A 178 -4.38 6.97 0.97
C PHE A 178 -2.89 7.30 1.02
N TRP A 179 -2.52 8.45 1.61
CA TRP A 179 -1.13 8.90 1.67
C TRP A 179 -0.23 7.95 2.48
N ASP A 180 -0.77 7.38 3.56
CA ASP A 180 -0.05 6.42 4.39
C ASP A 180 0.29 5.13 3.62
N LEU A 181 -0.52 4.74 2.63
CA LEU A 181 -0.27 3.58 1.78
C LEU A 181 0.56 3.93 0.52
N GLU A 182 0.28 5.09 -0.09
CA GLU A 182 0.90 5.56 -1.34
C GLU A 182 2.42 5.65 -1.24
N ILE A 183 2.95 6.17 -0.12
CA ILE A 183 4.40 6.28 0.11
C ILE A 183 5.13 4.92 0.07
N HIS A 184 4.41 3.82 0.18
CA HIS A 184 4.93 2.46 0.12
C HIS A 184 4.54 1.71 -1.16
N ALA A 185 3.80 2.34 -2.08
CA ALA A 185 3.30 1.70 -3.29
C ALA A 185 4.42 1.37 -4.27
N VAL A 186 5.32 2.32 -4.52
CA VAL A 186 6.44 2.17 -5.46
C VAL A 186 7.78 2.26 -4.72
N PRO A 187 8.63 1.21 -4.75
CA PRO A 187 9.91 1.26 -4.10
C PRO A 187 10.87 2.23 -4.83
N PRO A 188 11.71 2.99 -4.09
CA PRO A 188 12.80 3.76 -4.67
C PRO A 188 13.78 2.90 -5.48
N GLY A 189 14.50 3.53 -6.40
CA GLY A 189 15.61 2.88 -7.12
C GLY A 189 16.84 2.69 -6.23
N GLY A 190 17.71 1.73 -6.57
CA GLY A 190 19.03 1.59 -5.94
C GLY A 190 19.07 0.95 -4.55
N LEU A 191 17.95 0.44 -4.05
CA LEU A 191 17.83 -0.16 -2.71
C LEU A 191 18.79 -1.34 -2.47
N SER A 192 19.09 -1.61 -1.20
CA SER A 192 19.72 -2.87 -0.77
C SER A 192 18.80 -4.08 -0.99
N ARG A 193 19.33 -5.30 -0.79
CA ARG A 193 18.48 -6.52 -0.81
C ARG A 193 17.45 -6.50 0.31
N ALA A 194 17.82 -6.01 1.50
CA ALA A 194 16.91 -5.97 2.64
C ALA A 194 15.88 -4.84 2.54
N ALA A 195 16.26 -3.66 2.07
CA ALA A 195 15.29 -2.59 1.86
C ALA A 195 14.27 -2.98 0.77
N LEU A 196 14.72 -3.58 -0.34
CA LEU A 196 13.81 -4.14 -1.34
C LEU A 196 12.85 -5.18 -0.73
N ALA A 197 13.38 -6.09 0.11
CA ALA A 197 12.56 -7.07 0.83
C ALA A 197 11.51 -6.37 1.71
N GLY A 198 11.92 -5.33 2.44
CA GLY A 198 11.05 -4.51 3.26
C GLY A 198 9.89 -3.92 2.49
N TYR A 199 10.14 -3.29 1.32
CA TYR A 199 9.06 -2.75 0.48
C TYR A 199 8.08 -3.83 -0.01
N VAL A 200 8.58 -5.02 -0.39
CA VAL A 200 7.71 -6.14 -0.80
C VAL A 200 6.84 -6.62 0.35
N VAL A 201 7.41 -6.74 1.56
CA VAL A 201 6.67 -7.16 2.76
C VAL A 201 5.61 -6.11 3.14
N VAL A 202 5.94 -4.82 3.11
CA VAL A 202 4.97 -3.74 3.35
C VAL A 202 3.85 -3.73 2.31
N ALA A 203 4.18 -3.85 1.01
CA ALA A 203 3.17 -3.90 -0.04
C ALA A 203 2.24 -5.11 0.12
N HIS A 204 2.77 -6.28 0.49
CA HIS A 204 1.98 -7.46 0.80
C HIS A 204 1.07 -7.26 2.03
N ALA A 205 1.59 -6.67 3.10
CA ALA A 205 0.80 -6.38 4.29
C ALA A 205 -0.38 -5.42 3.98
N ASN A 206 -0.11 -4.41 3.16
CA ASN A 206 -1.05 -3.35 2.79
C ASN A 206 -2.12 -3.77 1.78
N CYS A 207 -1.84 -4.78 0.94
CA CYS A 207 -2.71 -5.10 -0.20
C CYS A 207 -4.15 -5.45 0.20
N TRP A 208 -4.34 -6.10 1.35
CA TRP A 208 -5.67 -6.49 1.85
C TRP A 208 -6.51 -5.28 2.27
N TYR A 209 -5.89 -4.26 2.87
CA TYR A 209 -6.58 -3.05 3.24
C TYR A 209 -6.88 -2.19 2.01
N ALA A 210 -5.91 -2.03 1.10
CA ALA A 210 -6.10 -1.33 -0.16
C ALA A 210 -7.25 -1.95 -0.99
N ALA A 211 -7.32 -3.28 -1.05
CA ALA A 211 -8.37 -4.03 -1.74
C ALA A 211 -9.73 -4.05 -1.04
N SER A 212 -9.84 -3.54 0.20
CA SER A 212 -11.06 -3.67 1.01
C SER A 212 -12.23 -2.78 0.55
N GLY A 213 -12.00 -1.85 -0.38
CA GLY A 213 -12.98 -0.83 -0.78
C GLY A 213 -13.05 0.38 0.15
N ARG A 214 -12.30 0.38 1.27
CA ARG A 214 -12.13 1.58 2.11
C ARG A 214 -11.35 2.70 1.41
N ILE A 215 -10.41 2.33 0.54
CA ILE A 215 -9.75 3.27 -0.38
C ILE A 215 -10.54 3.30 -1.67
N ARG A 216 -11.00 4.49 -2.06
CA ARG A 216 -11.86 4.68 -3.25
C ARG A 216 -11.08 5.12 -4.49
N GLN A 217 -9.79 5.39 -4.33
CA GLN A 217 -8.92 5.88 -5.39
C GLN A 217 -8.25 4.70 -6.10
N ARG A 218 -8.50 4.58 -7.40
CA ARG A 218 -7.95 3.52 -8.25
C ARG A 218 -6.44 3.66 -8.41
N SER A 219 -5.95 4.91 -8.48
CA SER A 219 -4.53 5.23 -8.63
C SER A 219 -3.67 4.49 -7.60
N LEU A 220 -4.08 4.43 -6.34
CA LEU A 220 -3.33 3.70 -5.31
C LEU A 220 -3.11 2.22 -5.68
N LEU A 221 -4.17 1.54 -6.14
CA LEU A 221 -4.07 0.12 -6.50
C LEU A 221 -3.20 -0.05 -7.74
N ASP A 222 -3.35 0.83 -8.73
CA ASP A 222 -2.53 0.82 -9.94
C ASP A 222 -1.04 1.08 -9.60
N ASP A 223 -0.72 2.03 -8.71
CA ASP A 223 0.63 2.35 -8.25
C ASP A 223 1.25 1.19 -7.45
N MET A 224 0.48 0.56 -6.57
CA MET A 224 0.93 -0.63 -5.83
C MET A 224 1.19 -1.82 -6.78
N ILE A 225 0.35 -2.00 -7.80
CA ILE A 225 0.57 -3.02 -8.85
C ILE A 225 1.84 -2.70 -9.63
N GLU A 226 2.04 -1.45 -10.05
CA GLU A 226 3.24 -1.01 -10.77
C GLU A 226 4.50 -1.22 -9.93
N GLY A 227 4.47 -0.84 -8.66
CA GLY A 227 5.57 -1.05 -7.72
C GLY A 227 5.93 -2.53 -7.59
N LEU A 228 4.94 -3.40 -7.40
CA LEU A 228 5.15 -4.85 -7.36
C LEU A 228 5.67 -5.41 -8.70
N GLU A 229 5.20 -4.89 -9.83
CA GLU A 229 5.70 -5.27 -11.15
C GLU A 229 7.15 -4.82 -11.40
N SER A 230 7.54 -3.66 -10.87
CA SER A 230 8.90 -3.13 -10.98
C SER A 230 9.94 -3.99 -10.25
N VAL A 231 9.55 -4.65 -9.15
CA VAL A 231 10.46 -5.48 -8.34
C VAL A 231 10.56 -6.92 -8.83
N LEU A 232 9.53 -7.46 -9.48
CA LEU A 232 9.52 -8.85 -9.95
C LEU A 232 10.70 -9.25 -10.84
N PRO A 233 11.24 -8.39 -11.74
CA PRO A 233 12.46 -8.67 -12.49
C PRO A 233 13.71 -8.83 -11.61
N LEU A 234 13.73 -8.25 -10.42
CA LEU A 234 14.84 -8.33 -9.45
C LEU A 234 14.77 -9.58 -8.57
N LEU A 235 13.67 -10.34 -8.66
CA LEU A 235 13.39 -11.52 -7.84
C LEU A 235 13.36 -12.78 -8.72
N PRO A 236 14.50 -13.43 -8.99
CA PRO A 236 14.57 -14.59 -9.87
C PRO A 236 13.70 -15.75 -9.36
N ASP A 237 13.05 -16.43 -10.30
CA ASP A 237 12.20 -17.60 -10.07
C ASP A 237 13.05 -18.88 -9.99
N GLU A 238 13.86 -18.95 -8.94
CA GLU A 238 14.77 -20.06 -8.67
C GLU A 238 14.42 -20.75 -7.35
N ALA A 239 14.78 -22.02 -7.22
CA ALA A 239 14.65 -22.72 -5.96
C ALA A 239 15.69 -22.19 -4.96
N CYS A 240 15.26 -21.85 -3.74
CA CYS A 240 16.16 -21.48 -2.66
C CYS A 240 16.64 -22.71 -1.88
N ALA A 241 17.75 -22.55 -1.15
CA ALA A 241 18.31 -23.60 -0.30
C ALA A 241 17.55 -23.79 1.03
N HIS A 242 16.64 -22.86 1.36
CA HIS A 242 15.90 -22.86 2.62
C HIS A 242 14.97 -24.07 2.74
N GLY A 243 14.99 -24.69 3.91
CA GLY A 243 14.11 -25.78 4.32
C GLY A 243 12.68 -25.34 4.60
N VAL A 244 11.80 -26.33 4.79
CA VAL A 244 10.40 -26.09 5.18
C VAL A 244 10.36 -25.42 6.56
N GLY A 245 9.77 -24.23 6.62
CA GLY A 245 9.63 -23.45 7.86
C GLY A 245 10.83 -22.56 8.18
N GLU A 246 11.84 -22.47 7.29
CA GLU A 246 12.96 -21.53 7.46
C GLU A 246 12.62 -20.12 6.93
N HIS A 247 11.66 -20.00 6.01
CA HIS A 247 11.13 -18.70 5.59
C HIS A 247 10.28 -18.04 6.69
N PRO A 248 10.21 -16.70 6.72
CA PRO A 248 9.37 -15.97 7.65
C PRO A 248 7.92 -16.43 7.64
N ALA A 249 7.32 -16.54 8.83
CA ALA A 249 5.94 -16.90 9.00
C ALA A 249 5.07 -15.64 9.10
N LEU A 250 4.42 -15.24 8.00
CA LEU A 250 3.49 -14.11 7.94
C LEU A 250 2.13 -14.40 8.62
N ARG A 251 2.14 -15.04 9.79
CA ARG A 251 0.92 -15.41 10.54
C ARG A 251 0.45 -14.31 11.48
N SER A 252 1.27 -13.29 11.66
CA SER A 252 0.98 -12.06 12.37
C SER A 252 -0.04 -11.19 11.63
N GLY A 253 -0.61 -10.20 12.31
CA GLY A 253 -1.50 -9.21 11.69
C GLY A 253 -0.78 -8.40 10.62
N SER A 254 -1.52 -7.82 9.67
CA SER A 254 -0.94 -6.97 8.62
C SER A 254 -0.13 -5.81 9.18
N ASP A 255 -0.50 -5.27 10.33
CA ASP A 255 0.23 -4.21 11.02
C ASP A 255 1.62 -4.63 11.50
N GLU A 256 1.73 -5.83 12.08
CA GLU A 256 3.01 -6.41 12.50
C GLU A 256 3.87 -6.73 11.28
N GLN A 257 3.31 -7.32 10.22
CA GLN A 257 4.03 -7.55 8.95
C GLN A 257 4.54 -6.24 8.34
N ALA A 258 3.74 -5.18 8.34
CA ALA A 258 4.16 -3.86 7.87
C ALA A 258 5.31 -3.31 8.72
N SER A 259 5.26 -3.48 10.04
CA SER A 259 6.35 -3.09 10.94
C SER A 259 7.65 -3.84 10.66
N GLU A 260 7.58 -5.16 10.48
CA GLU A 260 8.74 -5.99 10.11
C GLU A 260 9.30 -5.56 8.75
N GLY A 261 8.43 -5.30 7.78
CA GLY A 261 8.79 -4.77 6.48
C GLY A 261 9.52 -3.41 6.56
N ILE A 262 9.06 -2.49 7.40
CA ILE A 262 9.73 -1.19 7.61
C ILE A 262 11.07 -1.37 8.32
N HIS A 263 11.15 -2.25 9.33
CA HIS A 263 12.42 -2.54 10.00
C HIS A 263 13.50 -3.05 9.03
N LEU A 264 13.14 -3.83 8.01
CA LEU A 264 14.09 -4.29 6.99
C LEU A 264 14.71 -3.15 6.16
N GLN A 265 14.06 -1.98 6.10
CA GLN A 265 14.48 -0.83 5.29
C GLN A 265 15.64 -0.03 5.89
N SER A 266 16.03 -0.27 7.14
CA SER A 266 17.16 0.40 7.79
C SER A 266 18.09 -0.56 8.54
N PRO A 267 19.40 -0.27 8.64
CA PRO A 267 20.34 -1.09 9.40
C PRO A 267 19.97 -1.27 10.88
N GLY A 268 19.49 -0.20 11.54
CA GLY A 268 19.05 -0.26 12.93
C GLY A 268 17.76 -1.07 13.09
N GLY A 269 16.79 -0.94 12.18
CA GLY A 269 15.59 -1.79 12.17
C GLY A 269 15.91 -3.28 11.97
N ARG A 270 16.89 -3.61 11.11
CA ARG A 270 17.36 -4.99 10.94
C ARG A 270 18.01 -5.56 12.19
N THR A 271 18.61 -4.71 13.02
CA THR A 271 19.15 -5.11 14.32
C THR A 271 18.00 -5.45 15.28
N VAL A 272 16.98 -4.60 15.36
CA VAL A 272 15.76 -4.86 16.14
C VAL A 272 15.12 -6.19 15.75
N LEU A 273 14.88 -6.42 14.46
CA LEU A 273 14.33 -7.70 13.96
C LEU A 273 15.17 -8.92 14.35
N ARG A 274 16.49 -8.80 14.29
CA ARG A 274 17.40 -9.89 14.64
C ARG A 274 17.27 -10.23 16.12
N GLU A 275 17.27 -9.23 16.98
CA GLU A 275 17.17 -9.39 18.44
C GLU A 275 15.80 -9.92 18.88
N GLU A 276 14.71 -9.45 18.26
CA GLU A 276 13.36 -9.98 18.47
C GLU A 276 13.23 -11.46 18.12
N HIS A 277 14.15 -11.98 17.30
CA HIS A 277 14.18 -13.37 16.85
C HIS A 277 15.37 -14.19 17.40
N GLU A 278 16.19 -13.62 18.29
CA GLU A 278 17.38 -14.28 18.87
C GLU A 278 17.05 -15.51 19.71
N ASP A 279 15.82 -15.61 20.23
CA ASP A 279 15.34 -16.76 21.00
C ASP A 279 15.05 -18.01 20.12
N GLY A 280 15.27 -17.90 18.81
CA GLY A 280 15.16 -18.97 17.83
C GLY A 280 13.73 -19.19 17.33
N TYR A 281 12.79 -18.29 17.65
CA TYR A 281 11.40 -18.39 17.18
C TYR A 281 11.12 -17.59 15.90
N GLY A 282 12.08 -16.81 15.39
CA GLY A 282 11.95 -16.06 14.13
C GLY A 282 12.88 -16.52 13.01
N ALA A 283 12.62 -15.99 11.81
CA ALA A 283 13.40 -16.29 10.61
C ALA A 283 14.69 -15.44 10.57
N SER A 284 15.73 -15.97 9.93
CA SER A 284 16.98 -15.22 9.74
C SER A 284 16.79 -14.06 8.75
N LEU A 285 17.67 -13.05 8.82
CA LEU A 285 17.70 -11.98 7.80
C LEU A 285 17.96 -12.53 6.39
N GLU A 286 18.69 -13.64 6.26
CA GLU A 286 18.89 -14.34 4.99
C GLU A 286 17.55 -14.87 4.44
N ALA A 287 16.70 -15.43 5.31
CA ALA A 287 15.40 -15.92 4.92
C ALA A 287 14.43 -14.78 4.54
N TRP A 288 14.50 -13.63 5.24
CA TRP A 288 13.75 -12.41 4.88
C TRP A 288 14.16 -11.82 3.54
N THR A 289 15.43 -11.97 3.13
CA THR A 289 15.95 -11.48 1.84
C THR A 289 15.91 -12.52 0.73
N CYS A 290 15.33 -13.69 0.98
CA CYS A 290 15.22 -14.77 0.01
C CYS A 290 14.33 -14.36 -1.18
N THR A 291 14.89 -14.38 -2.39
CA THR A 291 14.18 -13.94 -3.61
C THR A 291 12.98 -14.81 -3.94
N THR A 292 13.04 -16.12 -3.69
CA THR A 292 11.92 -17.05 -3.92
C THR A 292 10.73 -16.72 -3.00
N PHE A 293 11.02 -16.43 -1.72
CA PHE A 293 10.01 -16.04 -0.74
C PHE A 293 9.38 -14.70 -1.13
N LEU A 294 10.20 -13.67 -1.38
CA LEU A 294 9.73 -12.34 -1.75
C LEU A 294 8.95 -12.35 -3.07
N ARG A 295 9.36 -13.17 -4.04
CA ARG A 295 8.63 -13.31 -5.31
C ARG A 295 7.22 -13.84 -5.09
N ALA A 296 7.06 -14.84 -4.23
CA ALA A 296 5.75 -15.39 -3.92
C ALA A 296 4.82 -14.33 -3.31
N LEU A 297 5.33 -13.54 -2.35
CA LEU A 297 4.58 -12.43 -1.75
C LEU A 297 4.20 -11.37 -2.78
N ALA A 298 5.17 -10.97 -3.62
CA ALA A 298 4.94 -9.93 -4.63
C ALA A 298 3.89 -10.38 -5.66
N VAL A 299 3.90 -11.65 -6.07
CA VAL A 299 2.90 -12.21 -6.98
C VAL A 299 1.52 -12.28 -6.31
N GLU A 300 1.45 -12.79 -5.08
CA GLU A 300 0.19 -12.88 -4.33
C GLU A 300 -0.45 -11.50 -4.14
N ALA A 301 0.32 -10.53 -3.66
CA ALA A 301 -0.15 -9.16 -3.47
C ALA A 301 -0.61 -8.53 -4.80
N ARG A 302 0.17 -8.68 -5.88
CA ARG A 302 -0.18 -8.10 -7.19
C ARG A 302 -1.46 -8.73 -7.75
N ASP A 303 -1.57 -10.06 -7.67
CA ASP A 303 -2.73 -10.76 -8.20
C ASP A 303 -3.99 -10.42 -7.38
N HIS A 304 -3.86 -10.31 -6.05
CA HIS A 304 -4.94 -9.83 -5.18
C HIS A 304 -5.39 -8.41 -5.52
N LEU A 305 -4.44 -7.48 -5.73
CA LEU A 305 -4.75 -6.10 -6.11
C LEU A 305 -5.43 -6.02 -7.48
N ARG A 306 -5.00 -6.83 -8.46
CA ARG A 306 -5.66 -6.88 -9.78
C ARG A 306 -7.09 -7.40 -9.68
N GLU A 307 -7.31 -8.44 -8.89
CA GLU A 307 -8.67 -8.93 -8.59
C GLU A 307 -9.51 -7.84 -7.93
N ALA A 308 -8.91 -7.05 -7.02
CA ALA A 308 -9.57 -5.92 -6.37
C ALA A 308 -9.88 -4.78 -7.35
N VAL A 309 -8.99 -4.45 -8.28
CA VAL A 309 -9.26 -3.46 -9.34
C VAL A 309 -10.46 -3.88 -10.17
N ASP A 310 -10.48 -5.14 -10.63
CA ASP A 310 -11.61 -5.69 -11.38
C ASP A 310 -12.91 -5.70 -10.54
N ALA A 311 -12.81 -5.97 -9.24
CA ALA A 311 -13.94 -5.98 -8.34
C ALA A 311 -14.54 -4.58 -8.08
N LEU A 312 -13.68 -3.60 -7.74
CA LEU A 312 -14.09 -2.28 -7.28
C LEU A 312 -14.39 -1.32 -8.44
N PHE A 313 -13.61 -1.41 -9.52
CA PHE A 313 -13.66 -0.47 -10.65
C PHE A 313 -14.12 -1.11 -11.97
N GLY A 314 -14.13 -2.45 -12.04
CA GLY A 314 -14.53 -3.19 -13.23
C GLY A 314 -16.05 -3.29 -13.43
N THR A 315 -16.43 -3.90 -14.55
CA THR A 315 -17.83 -4.17 -14.89
C THR A 315 -18.29 -5.48 -14.27
N ARG A 316 -19.52 -5.53 -13.75
CA ARG A 316 -20.11 -6.76 -13.17
C ARG A 316 -21.13 -7.40 -14.10
N GLU A 317 -21.21 -8.73 -14.10
CA GLU A 317 -22.20 -9.50 -14.85
C GLU A 317 -23.44 -9.78 -13.99
N THR A 318 -24.61 -9.28 -14.38
CA THR A 318 -25.85 -9.43 -13.60
C THR A 318 -26.91 -10.32 -14.27
N ALA A 319 -26.63 -10.88 -15.44
CA ALA A 319 -27.59 -11.71 -16.19
C ALA A 319 -28.04 -12.95 -15.40
N HIS A 320 -27.16 -13.48 -14.54
CA HIS A 320 -27.42 -14.63 -13.69
C HIS A 320 -28.45 -14.36 -12.57
N LEU A 321 -28.82 -13.09 -12.36
CA LEU A 321 -29.77 -12.65 -11.31
C LEU A 321 -31.22 -12.58 -11.82
N ASP A 322 -31.45 -12.66 -13.14
CA ASP A 322 -32.82 -12.71 -13.69
C ASP A 322 -33.66 -13.85 -13.07
N PRO A 323 -33.16 -15.10 -12.93
CA PRO A 323 -33.90 -16.17 -12.25
C PRO A 323 -34.10 -15.97 -10.74
N VAL A 324 -33.35 -15.04 -10.12
CA VAL A 324 -33.40 -14.75 -8.67
C VAL A 324 -34.42 -13.65 -8.39
N TYR A 325 -34.43 -12.60 -9.21
CA TYR A 325 -35.24 -11.40 -8.97
C TYR A 325 -36.48 -11.30 -9.87
N LEU A 326 -36.69 -12.26 -10.77
CA LEU A 326 -37.92 -12.38 -11.54
C LEU A 326 -38.70 -13.64 -11.15
N ARG A 327 -40.01 -13.47 -11.08
CA ARG A 327 -40.95 -14.58 -11.01
C ARG A 327 -41.04 -15.30 -12.36
N PRO A 328 -41.57 -16.54 -12.41
CA PRO A 328 -41.76 -17.27 -13.67
C PRO A 328 -42.64 -16.55 -14.71
N ASP A 329 -43.48 -15.61 -14.27
CA ASP A 329 -44.33 -14.77 -15.14
C ASP A 329 -43.62 -13.50 -15.65
N GLY A 330 -42.34 -13.31 -15.32
CA GLY A 330 -41.52 -12.18 -15.73
C GLY A 330 -41.68 -10.91 -14.89
N ARG A 331 -42.54 -10.92 -13.86
CA ARG A 331 -42.68 -9.81 -12.90
C ARG A 331 -41.58 -9.84 -11.83
N LEU A 332 -41.36 -8.72 -11.16
CA LEU A 332 -40.37 -8.63 -10.09
C LEU A 332 -40.74 -9.54 -8.92
N ASP A 333 -39.75 -10.28 -8.41
CA ASP A 333 -39.83 -10.88 -7.08
C ASP A 333 -39.39 -9.84 -6.04
N ILE A 334 -40.32 -8.96 -5.70
CA ILE A 334 -40.04 -7.83 -4.80
C ILE A 334 -39.60 -8.27 -3.40
N SER A 335 -39.97 -9.48 -2.95
CA SER A 335 -39.53 -9.99 -1.64
C SER A 335 -38.03 -10.23 -1.64
N GLN A 336 -37.53 -10.98 -2.63
CA GLN A 336 -36.11 -11.25 -2.80
C GLN A 336 -35.31 -9.96 -3.02
N LEU A 337 -35.83 -9.05 -3.86
CA LEU A 337 -35.13 -7.83 -4.21
C LEU A 337 -35.04 -6.86 -3.02
N SER A 338 -36.10 -6.72 -2.22
CA SER A 338 -36.11 -5.85 -1.03
C SER A 338 -35.26 -6.39 0.11
N GLU A 339 -35.20 -7.72 0.31
CA GLU A 339 -34.31 -8.33 1.30
C GLU A 339 -32.83 -8.02 1.04
N ARG A 340 -32.45 -7.84 -0.24
CA ARG A 340 -31.09 -7.53 -0.69
C ARG A 340 -30.74 -6.05 -0.64
N HIS A 341 -31.70 -5.15 -0.49
CA HIS A 341 -31.43 -3.71 -0.38
C HIS A 341 -31.35 -3.22 1.08
N VAL A 342 -31.17 -4.13 2.04
CA VAL A 342 -30.95 -3.80 3.45
C VAL A 342 -29.44 -3.74 3.73
N PRO A 343 -28.91 -2.59 4.19
CA PRO A 343 -27.48 -2.44 4.50
C PRO A 343 -26.94 -3.48 5.51
N PHE A 344 -25.64 -3.76 5.45
CA PHE A 344 -24.85 -4.56 6.42
C PHE A 344 -25.12 -6.08 6.51
N LYS A 345 -26.00 -6.66 5.68
CA LYS A 345 -26.24 -8.12 5.68
C LYS A 345 -25.35 -8.90 4.71
N ASN A 346 -25.05 -8.33 3.54
CA ASN A 346 -24.18 -8.87 2.50
C ASN A 346 -23.91 -7.78 1.46
N GLU A 347 -22.82 -7.02 1.61
CA GLU A 347 -22.53 -5.84 0.79
C GLU A 347 -22.49 -6.16 -0.70
N THR A 348 -21.72 -7.16 -1.11
CA THR A 348 -21.62 -7.57 -2.52
C THR A 348 -22.99 -7.91 -3.14
N ALA A 349 -23.82 -8.69 -2.45
CA ALA A 349 -25.13 -9.05 -2.98
C ALA A 349 -26.09 -7.85 -3.06
N SER A 350 -25.92 -6.87 -2.17
CA SER A 350 -26.70 -5.62 -2.19
C SER A 350 -26.31 -4.75 -3.38
N GLU A 351 -25.01 -4.58 -3.64
CA GLU A 351 -24.51 -3.84 -4.79
C GLU A 351 -24.94 -4.49 -6.12
N GLU A 352 -24.81 -5.82 -6.23
CA GLU A 352 -25.25 -6.56 -7.42
C GLU A 352 -26.77 -6.44 -7.66
N ALA A 353 -27.56 -6.42 -6.59
CA ALA A 353 -29.00 -6.20 -6.67
C ALA A 353 -29.34 -4.78 -7.16
N ALA A 354 -28.60 -3.78 -6.68
CA ALA A 354 -28.75 -2.39 -7.11
C ALA A 354 -28.39 -2.23 -8.60
N LEU A 355 -27.27 -2.80 -9.03
CA LEU A 355 -26.85 -2.79 -10.42
C LEU A 355 -27.84 -3.51 -11.33
N TRP A 356 -28.32 -4.69 -10.89
CA TRP A 356 -29.35 -5.43 -11.62
C TRP A 356 -30.63 -4.60 -11.77
N ALA A 357 -31.07 -3.91 -10.71
CA ALA A 357 -32.25 -3.07 -10.75
C ALA A 357 -32.10 -1.90 -11.74
N ALA A 358 -30.92 -1.27 -11.76
CA ALA A 358 -30.57 -0.20 -12.68
C ALA A 358 -30.64 -0.66 -14.15
N ARG A 359 -29.94 -1.75 -14.49
CA ARG A 359 -29.95 -2.32 -15.85
C ARG A 359 -31.32 -2.81 -16.28
N ARG A 360 -32.10 -3.38 -15.36
CA ARG A 360 -33.47 -3.81 -15.65
C ARG A 360 -34.37 -2.62 -15.94
N TYR A 361 -34.24 -1.54 -15.18
CA TYR A 361 -34.96 -0.29 -15.42
C TYR A 361 -34.68 0.26 -16.83
N GLU A 362 -33.40 0.31 -17.21
CA GLU A 362 -33.00 0.76 -18.55
C GLU A 362 -33.56 -0.17 -19.65
N ARG A 363 -33.42 -1.48 -19.49
CA ARG A 363 -33.92 -2.49 -20.45
C ARG A 363 -35.44 -2.43 -20.66
N LEU A 364 -36.20 -2.09 -19.62
CA LEU A 364 -37.65 -1.91 -19.72
C LEU A 364 -38.01 -0.71 -20.60
N GLY A 365 -37.15 0.32 -20.65
CA GLY A 365 -37.36 1.52 -21.46
C GLY A 365 -38.62 2.31 -21.07
N PRO A 366 -38.99 3.34 -21.83
CA PRO A 366 -40.16 4.17 -21.54
C PRO A 366 -41.48 3.38 -21.59
N ASP A 367 -41.55 2.35 -22.43
CA ASP A 367 -42.75 1.55 -22.71
C ASP A 367 -42.97 0.37 -21.75
N GLY A 368 -42.04 0.13 -20.82
CA GLY A 368 -42.15 -0.93 -19.82
C GLY A 368 -43.27 -0.68 -18.79
N PRO A 369 -43.63 -1.69 -17.97
CA PRO A 369 -44.65 -1.54 -16.94
C PRO A 369 -44.29 -0.42 -15.96
N ALA A 370 -45.17 0.58 -15.84
CA ALA A 370 -44.89 1.79 -15.04
C ALA A 370 -44.53 1.46 -13.58
N LEU A 371 -45.24 0.51 -12.97
CA LEU A 371 -45.00 0.11 -11.58
C LEU A 371 -43.63 -0.56 -11.39
N ASP A 372 -43.23 -1.45 -12.29
CA ASP A 372 -41.89 -2.07 -12.28
C ASP A 372 -40.82 -0.99 -12.39
N ARG A 373 -40.97 -0.05 -13.33
CA ARG A 373 -40.02 1.05 -13.52
C ARG A 373 -39.91 1.94 -12.28
N THR A 374 -41.02 2.32 -11.67
CA THR A 374 -41.02 3.13 -10.44
C THR A 374 -40.29 2.43 -9.30
N VAL A 375 -40.57 1.15 -9.09
CA VAL A 375 -39.94 0.38 -8.00
C VAL A 375 -38.45 0.21 -8.23
N LEU A 376 -38.01 -0.12 -9.45
CA LEU A 376 -36.59 -0.27 -9.77
C LEU A 376 -35.84 1.07 -9.61
N LEU A 377 -36.44 2.19 -10.02
CA LEU A 377 -35.87 3.52 -9.84
C LEU A 377 -35.70 3.87 -8.35
N LEU A 378 -36.72 3.62 -7.53
CA LEU A 378 -36.66 3.88 -6.10
C LEU A 378 -35.63 2.99 -5.38
N LEU A 379 -35.48 1.72 -5.79
CA LEU A 379 -34.47 0.82 -5.24
C LEU A 379 -33.05 1.25 -5.61
N MET A 380 -32.81 1.56 -6.89
CA MET A 380 -31.53 2.07 -7.38
C MET A 380 -31.12 3.36 -6.67
N ALA A 381 -32.04 4.32 -6.54
CA ALA A 381 -31.75 5.57 -5.84
C ALA A 381 -31.60 5.39 -4.32
N THR A 382 -32.29 4.42 -3.72
CA THR A 382 -32.06 4.04 -2.31
C THR A 382 -30.67 3.43 -2.13
N ALA A 383 -30.22 2.60 -3.08
CA ALA A 383 -28.87 2.04 -3.05
C ALA A 383 -27.81 3.14 -3.13
N ALA A 384 -27.94 4.09 -4.06
CA ALA A 384 -27.05 5.24 -4.19
C ALA A 384 -26.96 6.09 -2.91
N ASP A 385 -28.06 6.18 -2.16
CA ASP A 385 -28.16 6.98 -0.93
C ASP A 385 -27.67 6.25 0.35
N SER A 386 -27.50 4.92 0.31
CA SER A 386 -27.38 4.17 1.57
C SER A 386 -26.49 2.94 1.55
N LEU A 387 -25.92 2.59 0.39
CA LEU A 387 -24.91 1.55 0.27
C LEU A 387 -23.56 2.19 -0.02
N GLU A 388 -22.51 1.62 0.54
CA GLU A 388 -21.15 1.87 0.09
C GLU A 388 -20.94 1.09 -1.21
N LEU A 389 -21.30 1.71 -2.33
CA LEU A 389 -21.16 1.10 -3.64
C LEU A 389 -19.70 1.10 -4.08
N SER A 390 -19.28 0.07 -4.80
CA SER A 390 -18.05 0.03 -5.57
C SER A 390 -18.14 0.99 -6.75
N TYR A 391 -17.05 1.69 -7.09
CA TYR A 391 -17.03 2.71 -8.14
C TYR A 391 -17.59 2.22 -9.48
N GLY A 392 -17.17 1.03 -9.94
CA GLY A 392 -17.63 0.46 -11.21
C GLY A 392 -19.16 0.32 -11.29
N ILE A 393 -19.80 -0.02 -10.16
CA ILE A 393 -21.25 -0.12 -10.02
C ILE A 393 -21.89 1.28 -9.92
N ALA A 394 -21.33 2.14 -9.06
CA ALA A 394 -21.82 3.49 -8.85
C ALA A 394 -21.82 4.31 -10.15
N ARG A 395 -20.77 4.19 -10.95
CA ARG A 395 -20.63 4.85 -12.26
C ARG A 395 -21.73 4.46 -13.24
N GLU A 396 -22.07 3.18 -13.33
CA GLU A 396 -23.15 2.72 -14.21
C GLU A 396 -24.53 3.21 -13.72
N ILE A 397 -24.77 3.12 -12.41
CA ILE A 397 -25.98 3.65 -11.78
C ILE A 397 -26.11 5.16 -12.02
N LEU A 398 -25.02 5.92 -11.87
CA LEU A 398 -24.96 7.36 -12.10
C LEU A 398 -25.37 7.72 -13.53
N GLY A 399 -24.86 7.00 -14.54
CA GLY A 399 -25.23 7.21 -15.94
C GLY A 399 -26.73 7.03 -16.18
N ILE A 400 -27.34 6.01 -15.56
CA ILE A 400 -28.78 5.72 -15.66
C ILE A 400 -29.61 6.77 -14.92
N LEU A 401 -29.16 7.19 -13.73
CA LEU A 401 -29.80 8.25 -12.95
C LEU A 401 -29.77 9.59 -13.70
N ARG A 402 -28.62 10.02 -14.24
CA ARG A 402 -28.49 11.24 -15.05
C ARG A 402 -29.40 11.24 -16.27
N THR A 403 -29.45 10.11 -16.99
CA THR A 403 -30.36 9.93 -18.13
C THR A 403 -31.83 10.02 -17.71
N THR A 404 -32.17 9.43 -16.57
CA THR A 404 -33.54 9.45 -16.03
C THR A 404 -33.93 10.86 -15.58
N ALA A 405 -33.05 11.57 -14.89
CA ALA A 405 -33.25 12.93 -14.39
C ALA A 405 -33.65 13.88 -15.52
N ALA A 406 -33.06 13.76 -16.71
CA ALA A 406 -33.38 14.57 -17.88
C ALA A 406 -34.83 14.42 -18.38
N THR A 407 -35.54 13.36 -17.96
CA THR A 407 -36.91 13.06 -18.37
C THR A 407 -37.97 13.33 -17.29
N LEU A 408 -37.54 13.47 -16.04
CA LEU A 408 -38.45 13.66 -14.91
C LEU A 408 -38.81 15.14 -14.75
N PRO A 409 -40.09 15.46 -14.46
CA PRO A 409 -40.50 16.84 -14.26
C PRO A 409 -40.04 17.34 -12.89
N GLY A 410 -39.32 18.47 -12.87
CA GLY A 410 -39.07 19.23 -11.64
C GLY A 410 -40.22 20.17 -11.27
N GLY A 411 -40.20 20.72 -10.06
CA GLY A 411 -41.11 21.77 -9.62
C GLY A 411 -42.05 21.37 -8.48
N ALA A 412 -43.12 22.13 -8.28
CA ALA A 412 -44.09 21.88 -7.21
C ALA A 412 -45.08 20.75 -7.59
N CYS A 413 -45.54 20.02 -6.59
CA CYS A 413 -46.61 19.02 -6.71
C CYS A 413 -47.72 19.30 -5.68
N ASP A 414 -48.87 18.65 -5.82
CA ASP A 414 -50.06 18.87 -4.99
C ASP A 414 -49.99 18.22 -3.59
N HIS A 415 -48.84 17.63 -3.22
CA HIS A 415 -48.65 17.02 -1.92
C HIS A 415 -48.34 18.10 -0.86
N ALA A 416 -49.38 18.54 -0.14
CA ALA A 416 -49.31 19.62 0.86
C ALA A 416 -48.30 19.37 2.00
N ASP A 417 -48.02 18.10 2.31
CA ASP A 417 -47.11 17.68 3.38
C ASP A 417 -45.69 17.34 2.87
N GLY A 418 -45.41 17.54 1.57
CA GLY A 418 -44.13 17.21 0.92
C GLY A 418 -43.90 15.72 0.67
N HIS A 419 -42.70 15.36 0.21
CA HIS A 419 -42.29 13.99 -0.07
C HIS A 419 -41.29 13.45 0.98
N ALA A 420 -41.82 12.85 2.04
CA ALA A 420 -41.16 12.08 3.11
C ALA A 420 -40.32 12.88 4.13
N PRO A 421 -40.23 12.38 5.39
CA PRO A 421 -39.40 12.97 6.44
C PRO A 421 -37.92 12.63 6.22
N GLY A 422 -37.04 13.63 6.30
CA GLY A 422 -35.59 13.52 5.98
C GLY A 422 -34.72 12.62 6.87
N HIS A 423 -35.30 11.80 7.76
CA HIS A 423 -34.56 10.95 8.71
C HIS A 423 -35.07 9.50 8.77
N GLU A 424 -35.61 9.03 7.66
CA GLU A 424 -36.16 7.70 7.59
C GLU A 424 -35.08 6.62 7.42
N ARG A 425 -35.21 5.49 8.14
CA ARG A 425 -34.28 4.36 8.01
C ARG A 425 -34.42 3.69 6.65
N THR A 426 -33.30 3.27 6.06
CA THR A 426 -33.27 2.54 4.78
C THR A 426 -34.18 1.30 4.78
N SER A 427 -34.22 0.55 5.89
CA SER A 427 -35.10 -0.62 6.04
C SER A 427 -36.59 -0.28 5.87
N ASP A 428 -37.00 0.88 6.40
CA ASP A 428 -38.40 1.31 6.38
C ASP A 428 -38.77 1.79 4.97
N ARG A 429 -37.81 2.42 4.28
CA ARG A 429 -37.95 2.88 2.89
C ARG A 429 -38.12 1.70 1.94
N VAL A 430 -37.24 0.71 2.06
CA VAL A 430 -37.28 -0.53 1.28
C VAL A 430 -38.58 -1.30 1.54
N ALA A 431 -39.03 -1.38 2.80
CA ALA A 431 -40.30 -2.03 3.13
C ALA A 431 -41.51 -1.32 2.49
N ARG A 432 -41.51 0.02 2.42
CA ARG A 432 -42.57 0.76 1.72
C ARG A 432 -42.53 0.57 0.21
N ILE A 433 -41.35 0.54 -0.40
CA ILE A 433 -41.19 0.22 -1.83
C ILE A 433 -41.74 -1.20 -2.10
N ALA A 434 -41.45 -2.17 -1.24
CA ALA A 434 -41.98 -3.52 -1.37
C ALA A 434 -43.52 -3.56 -1.26
N HIS A 435 -44.08 -2.81 -0.31
CA HIS A 435 -45.52 -2.69 -0.13
C HIS A 435 -46.22 -2.01 -1.32
N LEU A 436 -45.58 -1.03 -1.97
CA LEU A 436 -46.08 -0.40 -3.21
C LEU A 436 -46.29 -1.44 -4.33
N TYR A 437 -45.37 -2.40 -4.46
CA TYR A 437 -45.42 -3.43 -5.51
C TYR A 437 -46.38 -4.59 -5.17
N ALA A 438 -46.44 -4.99 -3.90
CA ALA A 438 -47.19 -6.14 -3.44
C ALA A 438 -47.92 -5.84 -2.10
N PRO A 439 -49.00 -5.03 -2.13
CA PRO A 439 -49.68 -4.59 -0.91
C PRO A 439 -50.33 -5.75 -0.12
N ASP A 440 -50.68 -6.84 -0.79
CA ASP A 440 -51.29 -8.03 -0.20
C ASP A 440 -50.26 -9.01 0.41
N ALA A 441 -48.96 -8.79 0.22
CA ALA A 441 -47.90 -9.70 0.68
C ALA A 441 -47.54 -9.53 2.16
N GLY A 442 -47.98 -8.45 2.81
CA GLY A 442 -47.72 -8.18 4.22
C GLY A 442 -48.40 -6.89 4.73
N PRO A 443 -48.45 -6.68 6.05
CA PRO A 443 -49.05 -5.47 6.62
C PRO A 443 -48.29 -4.21 6.18
N ALA A 444 -49.01 -3.10 5.99
CA ALA A 444 -48.40 -1.81 5.67
C ALA A 444 -47.37 -1.41 6.76
N PRO A 445 -46.14 -1.01 6.39
CA PRO A 445 -45.15 -0.57 7.37
C PRO A 445 -45.62 0.69 8.10
N GLY A 446 -45.54 0.72 9.45
CA GLY A 446 -45.98 1.83 10.33
C GLY A 446 -44.82 2.62 10.97
N PRO A 447 -45.09 3.77 11.63
CA PRO A 447 -45.82 3.75 12.90
C PRO A 447 -47.07 4.67 12.91
N ASP A 448 -48.11 4.22 13.59
CA ASP A 448 -49.42 4.89 13.77
C ASP A 448 -50.26 5.09 12.50
N SER A 449 -51.25 4.19 12.39
CA SER A 449 -52.31 4.07 11.38
C SER A 449 -53.23 5.31 11.27
N GLY A 450 -52.70 6.44 10.80
CA GLY A 450 -53.48 7.67 10.59
C GLY A 450 -52.85 8.73 9.67
N GLN A 451 -51.53 8.75 9.53
CA GLN A 451 -50.82 9.65 8.60
C GLN A 451 -49.89 8.83 7.72
N GLY A 452 -50.47 7.86 7.01
CA GLY A 452 -49.74 6.97 6.12
C GLY A 452 -49.14 7.73 4.95
N PHE A 453 -47.85 7.53 4.71
CA PHE A 453 -47.20 7.90 3.46
C PHE A 453 -47.94 7.21 2.32
N ARG A 454 -48.74 7.96 1.56
CA ARG A 454 -49.64 7.40 0.55
C ARG A 454 -48.82 6.89 -0.63
N SER A 455 -49.22 5.76 -1.21
CA SER A 455 -48.60 5.20 -2.43
C SER A 455 -48.49 6.22 -3.56
N GLU A 456 -49.44 7.16 -3.61
CA GLU A 456 -49.49 8.32 -4.53
C GLU A 456 -48.22 9.18 -4.45
N VAL A 457 -47.62 9.31 -3.26
CA VAL A 457 -46.40 10.08 -3.03
C VAL A 457 -45.18 9.36 -3.63
N LEU A 458 -45.05 8.04 -3.42
CA LEU A 458 -43.95 7.25 -3.97
C LEU A 458 -43.96 7.20 -5.50
N THR A 459 -45.13 7.33 -6.10
CA THR A 459 -45.29 7.37 -7.57
C THR A 459 -45.26 8.79 -8.14
N CYS A 460 -45.12 9.83 -7.30
CA CYS A 460 -45.15 11.21 -7.76
C CYS A 460 -43.91 11.51 -8.64
N PRO A 461 -44.09 12.04 -9.87
CA PRO A 461 -42.94 12.35 -10.73
C PRO A 461 -41.95 13.36 -10.14
N VAL A 462 -42.43 14.33 -9.34
CA VAL A 462 -41.57 15.30 -8.64
C VAL A 462 -40.78 14.60 -7.52
N HIS A 463 -41.40 13.69 -6.77
CA HIS A 463 -40.69 12.89 -5.75
C HIS A 463 -39.59 12.04 -6.38
N LEU A 464 -39.90 11.38 -7.51
CA LEU A 464 -38.91 10.59 -8.25
C LEU A 464 -37.75 11.47 -8.72
N ALA A 465 -38.02 12.71 -9.16
CA ALA A 465 -36.98 13.66 -9.54
C ALA A 465 -36.07 14.02 -8.34
N GLU A 466 -36.65 14.28 -7.17
CA GLU A 466 -35.91 14.60 -5.94
C GLU A 466 -35.03 13.43 -5.48
N VAL A 467 -35.57 12.21 -5.48
CA VAL A 467 -34.84 11.00 -5.07
C VAL A 467 -33.71 10.68 -6.05
N VAL A 468 -33.94 10.85 -7.36
CA VAL A 468 -32.89 10.70 -8.37
C VAL A 468 -31.81 11.76 -8.22
N ALA A 469 -32.18 13.03 -8.03
CA ALA A 469 -31.22 14.11 -7.83
C ALA A 469 -30.37 13.89 -6.58
N LYS A 470 -30.97 13.39 -5.49
CA LYS A 470 -30.23 13.00 -4.29
C LYS A 470 -29.24 11.89 -4.58
N GLY A 471 -29.68 10.78 -5.20
CA GLY A 471 -28.78 9.67 -5.52
C GLY A 471 -27.63 10.06 -6.45
N ILE A 472 -27.84 11.01 -7.37
CA ILE A 472 -26.76 11.59 -8.20
C ILE A 472 -25.76 12.33 -7.30
N ALA A 473 -26.24 13.24 -6.45
CA ALA A 473 -25.38 14.04 -5.59
C ALA A 473 -24.55 13.18 -4.63
N GLU A 474 -25.15 12.13 -4.03
CA GLU A 474 -24.44 11.22 -3.14
C GLU A 474 -23.32 10.45 -3.86
N ILE A 475 -23.57 9.95 -5.09
CA ILE A 475 -22.51 9.27 -5.87
C ILE A 475 -21.42 10.26 -6.30
N GLU A 476 -21.79 11.47 -6.73
CA GLU A 476 -20.84 12.51 -7.13
C GLU A 476 -19.95 12.95 -5.95
N GLU A 477 -20.52 13.13 -4.76
CA GLU A 477 -19.77 13.41 -3.54
C GLU A 477 -18.88 12.23 -3.13
N GLN A 478 -19.38 11.00 -3.26
CA GLN A 478 -18.64 9.79 -2.88
C GLN A 478 -17.39 9.55 -3.75
N PHE A 479 -17.43 9.97 -5.02
CA PHE A 479 -16.47 9.61 -6.07
C PHE A 479 -15.97 10.80 -6.90
N GLU A 480 -15.95 12.00 -6.32
CA GLU A 480 -15.53 13.25 -6.98
C GLU A 480 -14.19 13.06 -7.73
N GLU A 481 -13.15 12.59 -7.02
CA GLU A 481 -11.80 12.40 -7.58
C GLU A 481 -11.74 11.38 -8.73
N GLU A 482 -12.44 10.24 -8.61
CA GLU A 482 -12.44 9.22 -9.67
C GLU A 482 -13.22 9.65 -10.91
N LEU A 483 -14.29 10.43 -10.73
CA LEU A 483 -15.04 11.00 -11.83
C LEU A 483 -14.18 12.04 -12.58
N GLU A 484 -13.47 12.91 -11.86
CA GLU A 484 -12.52 13.86 -12.46
C GLU A 484 -11.41 13.12 -13.23
N ALA A 485 -10.81 12.08 -12.64
CA ALA A 485 -9.78 11.28 -13.29
C ALA A 485 -10.28 10.53 -14.55
N GLU A 486 -11.54 10.05 -14.57
CA GLU A 486 -12.15 9.48 -15.78
C GLU A 486 -12.37 10.54 -16.87
N GLU A 487 -12.82 11.75 -16.51
CA GLU A 487 -13.00 12.85 -17.46
C GLU A 487 -11.67 13.26 -18.11
N GLU A 488 -10.59 13.34 -17.33
CA GLU A 488 -9.24 13.59 -17.85
C GLU A 488 -8.78 12.50 -18.81
N ARG A 489 -8.92 11.22 -18.43
CA ARG A 489 -8.57 10.07 -19.29
C ARG A 489 -9.36 10.02 -20.60
N LEU A 490 -10.59 10.53 -20.64
CA LEU A 490 -11.41 10.61 -21.84
C LEU A 490 -11.07 11.81 -22.73
N ALA A 491 -10.38 12.82 -22.19
CA ALA A 491 -9.98 14.03 -22.91
C ALA A 491 -8.64 13.88 -23.66
N GLU A 492 -7.79 12.95 -23.22
CA GLU A 492 -6.53 12.54 -23.88
C GLU A 492 -6.77 11.60 -25.08
#